data_AF-A0A386Z5Q8-F1
#
_entry.id   AF-A0A386Z5Q8-F1
#
_cell.length_a   1.000
_cell.length_b   1.000
_cell.length_c   1.000
_cell.angle_alpha   90.00
_cell.angle_beta   90.00
_cell.angle_gamma   90.00
#
_symmetry.space_group_name_H-M   'P 1'
#
loop_
_entity.id
_entity.type
_entity.pdbx_description
1 polymer ?
#
loop_
_entity_poly.entity_id
_entity_poly.type
_entity_poly.pdbx_seq_one_letter_code
_entity_poly.pdbx_strand_id
1 'polypeptide(L)'
;MSFLGGVFGSKRTKQQFGEQALAMVRAQGTEAEFDPETFRIHYSVAGGERGVIGLDTIFKKTRAVTPREGNRMLFDFVAIGPGLGAATEQPNAWEEAASRLRPLVRQAGDLGTRMEGMRVADHTLWRPLLPCLMETLVVDHPTSMQRVHPAQLAEWGVDAETVFATARANLTGLALDSVARYDPGAKGGLLHIPDTDGNLYAGALPLVDGWLAGIGHKAGARPIVFVAENVGVLAGAEFSEHHVLHLVNSARERFDNAVRAVSPVPYTLDGTGRLVPYRVPRNHLAWKEIRSAEALLTANVYGQQYDHLRADLDAGLLEDYAAKIMHFRMQDRTESTSAPWTDTVPTLLPRTHNVTLTDIETGATFPVPWDVLEDALDLKSEEGIYPDRYRVEFHPDAEVMDRLRSLSRFD
;
A
#
# COMPACT_ATOMS: atom_id res chain seq x y z
N MET A 1 -1.52 -58.22 0.86
CA MET A 1 -0.88 -57.63 2.06
C MET A 1 0.39 -56.92 1.55
N SER A 2 0.30 -55.71 0.97
CA SER A 2 0.26 -54.37 1.63
C SER A 2 1.37 -54.23 2.68
N PHE A 3 2.28 -53.23 2.64
CA PHE A 3 2.00 -51.80 2.62
C PHE A 3 3.16 -50.95 2.02
N LEU A 4 2.76 -49.85 1.37
CA LEU A 4 3.56 -48.76 0.82
C LEU A 4 4.18 -47.86 1.91
N GLY A 5 5.46 -47.52 1.77
CA GLY A 5 6.11 -46.39 2.44
C GLY A 5 6.23 -45.21 1.47
N GLY A 6 5.22 -44.33 1.48
CA GLY A 6 5.19 -43.12 0.67
C GLY A 6 6.21 -42.08 1.14
N VAL A 7 6.98 -41.57 0.19
CA VAL A 7 8.00 -40.53 0.30
C VAL A 7 7.38 -39.22 0.81
N PHE A 8 7.83 -38.75 1.97
CA PHE A 8 7.63 -37.36 2.41
C PHE A 8 8.37 -36.43 1.45
N GLY A 9 7.64 -35.53 0.77
CA GLY A 9 8.19 -34.57 -0.18
C GLY A 9 9.27 -33.69 0.45
N SER A 10 10.47 -33.70 -0.13
CA SER A 10 11.59 -32.88 0.31
C SER A 10 11.22 -31.39 0.21
N LYS A 11 11.54 -30.62 1.27
CA LYS A 11 11.40 -29.16 1.25
C LYS A 11 12.32 -28.59 0.17
N ARG A 12 11.75 -27.85 -0.79
CA ARG A 12 12.48 -27.23 -1.90
C ARG A 12 13.62 -26.34 -1.39
N THR A 13 14.83 -26.50 -1.92
CA THR A 13 15.97 -25.65 -1.54
C THR A 13 15.85 -24.25 -2.15
N LYS A 14 16.54 -23.25 -1.58
CA LYS A 14 16.64 -21.91 -2.17
C LYS A 14 17.10 -21.99 -3.63
N GLN A 15 18.13 -22.78 -3.90
CA GLN A 15 18.66 -22.98 -5.25
C GLN A 15 17.60 -23.53 -6.21
N GLN A 16 16.90 -24.61 -5.86
CA GLN A 16 15.85 -25.19 -6.70
C GLN A 16 14.66 -24.24 -6.94
N PHE A 17 14.38 -23.38 -5.97
CA PHE A 17 13.35 -22.35 -6.09
C PHE A 17 13.79 -21.21 -7.02
N GLY A 18 15.04 -20.75 -6.88
CA GLY A 18 15.64 -19.73 -7.74
C GLY A 18 15.75 -20.17 -9.19
N GLU A 19 16.19 -21.40 -9.44
CA GLU A 19 16.26 -21.99 -10.78
C GLU A 19 14.87 -22.13 -11.41
N GLN A 20 13.85 -22.46 -10.63
CA GLN A 20 12.47 -22.52 -11.13
C GLN A 20 11.94 -21.12 -11.47
N ALA A 21 12.16 -20.14 -10.60
CA ALA A 21 11.78 -18.77 -10.87
C ALA A 21 12.50 -18.24 -12.12
N LEU A 22 13.79 -18.52 -12.27
CA LEU A 22 14.58 -18.18 -13.47
C LEU A 22 14.00 -18.81 -14.74
N ALA A 23 13.60 -20.08 -14.67
CA ALA A 23 12.97 -20.75 -15.80
C ALA A 23 11.64 -20.07 -16.19
N MET A 24 10.86 -19.61 -15.21
CA MET A 24 9.62 -18.86 -15.47
C MET A 24 9.88 -17.50 -16.10
N VAL A 25 10.94 -16.79 -15.68
CA VAL A 25 11.37 -15.53 -16.29
C VAL A 25 11.82 -15.75 -17.74
N ARG A 26 12.69 -16.73 -17.97
CA ARG A 26 13.19 -17.05 -19.32
C ARG A 26 12.10 -17.53 -20.26
N ALA A 27 11.08 -18.22 -19.74
CA ALA A 27 9.92 -18.65 -20.52
C ALA A 27 9.09 -17.47 -21.07
N GLN A 28 9.27 -16.25 -20.53
CA GLN A 28 8.67 -15.02 -21.04
C GLN A 28 9.52 -14.35 -22.13
N GLY A 29 10.60 -14.98 -22.59
CA GLY A 29 11.48 -14.45 -23.63
C GLY A 29 12.53 -13.45 -23.13
N THR A 30 12.66 -13.29 -21.81
CA THR A 30 13.63 -12.38 -21.18
C THR A 30 14.97 -13.07 -20.92
N GLU A 31 16.07 -12.43 -21.30
CA GLU A 31 17.41 -12.88 -20.89
C GLU A 31 17.58 -12.62 -19.39
N ALA A 32 17.91 -13.66 -18.63
CA ALA A 32 17.97 -13.56 -17.17
C ALA A 32 19.00 -14.53 -16.59
N GLU A 33 19.54 -14.17 -15.42
CA GLU A 33 20.49 -14.91 -14.63
C GLU A 33 20.08 -14.93 -13.15
N PHE A 34 20.27 -16.06 -12.49
CA PHE A 34 20.00 -16.19 -11.06
C PHE A 34 21.29 -16.09 -10.27
N ASP A 35 21.35 -15.16 -9.33
CA ASP A 35 22.42 -15.03 -8.34
C ASP A 35 22.01 -15.76 -7.04
N PRO A 36 22.64 -16.90 -6.72
CA PRO A 36 22.34 -17.65 -5.50
C PRO A 36 22.88 -16.98 -4.22
N GLU A 37 23.89 -16.12 -4.30
CA GLU A 37 24.49 -15.45 -3.14
C GLU A 37 23.57 -14.35 -2.62
N THR A 38 23.04 -13.52 -3.53
CA THR A 38 22.10 -12.45 -3.18
C THR A 38 20.63 -12.86 -3.28
N PHE A 39 20.37 -14.10 -3.73
CA PHE A 39 19.04 -14.70 -3.90
C PHE A 39 18.10 -13.88 -4.79
N ARG A 40 18.62 -13.46 -5.94
CA ARG A 40 17.98 -12.54 -6.89
C ARG A 40 18.06 -13.07 -8.33
N ILE A 41 17.11 -12.69 -9.17
CA ILE A 41 17.19 -12.87 -10.62
C ILE A 41 17.49 -11.52 -11.25
N HIS A 42 18.59 -11.42 -11.97
CA HIS A 42 18.93 -10.31 -12.83
C HIS A 42 18.37 -10.59 -14.22
N TYR A 43 17.75 -9.62 -14.87
CA TYR A 43 17.23 -9.81 -16.22
C TYR A 43 17.40 -8.56 -17.06
N SER A 44 17.56 -8.75 -18.37
CA SER A 44 17.72 -7.68 -19.34
C SER A 44 16.38 -7.41 -20.01
N VAL A 45 15.93 -6.16 -20.02
CA VAL A 45 14.75 -5.72 -20.79
C VAL A 45 15.22 -5.22 -22.16
N ALA A 46 14.38 -5.33 -23.20
CA ALA A 46 14.72 -4.79 -24.51
C ALA A 46 14.84 -3.26 -24.39
N GLY A 47 16.04 -2.74 -24.61
CA GLY A 47 16.43 -1.37 -24.26
C GLY A 47 17.78 -1.31 -23.52
N GLY A 48 18.24 -2.43 -22.97
CA GLY A 48 19.55 -2.55 -22.31
C GLY A 48 19.53 -2.33 -20.80
N GLU A 49 18.37 -2.00 -20.23
CA GLU A 49 18.17 -1.84 -18.78
C GLU A 49 18.15 -3.20 -18.06
N ARG A 50 18.77 -3.26 -16.87
CA ARG A 50 18.90 -4.48 -16.07
C ARG A 50 17.96 -4.44 -14.87
N GLY A 51 16.88 -5.20 -14.93
CA GLY A 51 15.97 -5.38 -13.80
C GLY A 51 16.44 -6.45 -12.80
N VAL A 52 15.91 -6.39 -11.57
CA VAL A 52 16.21 -7.36 -10.50
C VAL A 52 14.92 -7.85 -9.83
N ILE A 53 14.80 -9.16 -9.61
CA ILE A 53 13.72 -9.80 -8.85
C ILE A 53 14.29 -10.41 -7.57
N GLY A 54 13.87 -9.90 -6.40
CA GLY A 54 14.21 -10.50 -5.11
C GLY A 54 13.30 -11.68 -4.77
N LEU A 55 13.88 -12.85 -4.43
CA LEU A 55 13.11 -14.08 -4.19
C LEU A 55 12.82 -14.38 -2.72
N ASP A 56 13.41 -13.66 -1.76
CA ASP A 56 13.31 -14.00 -0.33
C ASP A 56 11.87 -14.01 0.20
N THR A 57 11.08 -13.01 -0.15
CA THR A 57 9.70 -12.85 0.35
C THR A 57 8.81 -13.98 -0.15
N ILE A 58 8.86 -14.27 -1.46
CA ILE A 58 8.04 -15.33 -2.06
C ILE A 58 8.52 -16.71 -1.61
N PHE A 59 9.84 -16.93 -1.47
CA PHE A 59 10.39 -18.19 -0.97
C PHE A 59 9.93 -18.46 0.47
N LYS A 60 9.95 -17.47 1.37
CA LYS A 60 9.46 -17.65 2.74
C LYS A 60 7.97 -18.02 2.77
N LYS A 61 7.13 -17.36 1.98
CA LYS A 61 5.68 -17.59 1.93
C LYS A 61 5.33 -18.97 1.35
N THR A 62 6.02 -19.40 0.30
CA THR A 62 5.76 -20.71 -0.33
C THR A 62 6.10 -21.92 0.56
N ARG A 63 6.89 -21.73 1.64
CA ARG A 63 7.20 -22.80 2.61
C ARG A 63 6.02 -23.17 3.51
N ALA A 64 5.02 -22.30 3.63
CA ALA A 64 3.85 -22.51 4.50
C ALA A 64 2.65 -23.14 3.77
N VAL A 65 2.76 -23.36 2.46
CA VAL A 65 1.67 -23.83 1.59
C VAL A 65 2.06 -25.11 0.86
N THR A 66 1.10 -25.73 0.17
CA THR A 66 1.38 -26.92 -0.63
C THR A 66 2.29 -26.58 -1.82
N PRO A 67 3.06 -27.54 -2.38
CA PRO A 67 3.89 -27.29 -3.56
C PRO A 67 3.13 -26.72 -4.76
N ARG A 68 1.85 -27.10 -4.92
CA ARG A 68 0.99 -26.62 -6.00
C ARG A 68 0.62 -25.15 -5.81
N GLU A 69 0.22 -24.76 -4.61
CA GLU A 69 -0.07 -23.36 -4.26
C GLU A 69 1.21 -22.52 -4.33
N GLY A 70 2.33 -23.04 -3.82
CA GLY A 70 3.61 -22.36 -3.87
C GLY A 70 4.09 -22.10 -5.30
N ASN A 71 3.85 -23.04 -6.22
CA ASN A 71 4.14 -22.85 -7.65
C ASN A 71 3.23 -21.80 -8.29
N ARG A 72 1.95 -21.75 -7.92
CA ARG A 72 1.02 -20.71 -8.40
C ARG A 72 1.46 -19.33 -7.90
N MET A 73 1.73 -19.20 -6.61
CA MET A 73 2.21 -17.95 -6.01
C MET A 73 3.51 -17.47 -6.65
N LEU A 74 4.45 -18.38 -6.93
CA LEU A 74 5.69 -18.04 -7.62
C LEU A 74 5.42 -17.57 -9.06
N PHE A 75 4.53 -18.26 -9.78
CA PHE A 75 4.12 -17.86 -11.13
C PHE A 75 3.51 -16.46 -11.13
N ASP A 76 2.56 -16.17 -10.24
CA ASP A 76 1.91 -14.85 -10.16
C ASP A 76 2.92 -13.77 -9.74
N PHE A 77 3.85 -14.10 -8.84
CA PHE A 77 4.91 -13.20 -8.41
C PHE A 77 5.85 -12.80 -9.55
N VAL A 78 6.23 -13.78 -10.40
CA VAL A 78 7.12 -13.58 -11.54
C VAL A 78 6.39 -12.94 -12.72
N ALA A 79 5.15 -13.35 -13.02
CA ALA A 79 4.36 -12.83 -14.14
C ALA A 79 3.89 -11.38 -13.93
N ILE A 80 3.68 -10.95 -12.68
CA ILE A 80 3.14 -9.63 -12.33
C ILE A 80 4.23 -8.74 -11.67
N GLY A 81 5.50 -9.13 -11.81
CA GLY A 81 6.66 -8.47 -11.20
C GLY A 81 6.93 -7.06 -11.74
N PRO A 82 7.54 -6.14 -10.94
CA PRO A 82 7.81 -4.74 -11.30
C PRO A 82 8.68 -4.42 -12.53
N GLY A 83 8.99 -5.35 -13.44
CA GLY A 83 9.79 -5.02 -14.62
C GLY A 83 9.95 -6.09 -15.70
N LEU A 84 9.18 -7.18 -15.68
CA LEU A 84 9.16 -8.13 -16.80
C LEU A 84 8.15 -7.73 -17.90
N GLY A 85 8.12 -6.44 -18.22
CA GLY A 85 7.49 -5.98 -19.44
C GLY A 85 8.37 -6.37 -20.62
N ALA A 86 8.05 -7.48 -21.27
CA ALA A 86 8.56 -7.74 -22.61
C ALA A 86 8.24 -6.52 -23.50
N ALA A 87 9.24 -6.05 -24.24
CA ALA A 87 9.04 -5.04 -25.26
C ALA A 87 8.18 -5.64 -26.39
N THR A 88 6.88 -5.39 -26.34
CA THR A 88 5.99 -5.61 -27.47
C THR A 88 4.93 -4.53 -27.48
N GLU A 89 4.97 -3.74 -28.56
CA GLU A 89 4.04 -2.70 -28.98
C GLU A 89 3.70 -1.66 -27.90
N GLN A 90 4.54 -0.62 -27.82
CA GLN A 90 4.10 0.66 -27.25
C GLN A 90 2.80 1.05 -27.98
N PRO A 91 1.67 1.25 -27.29
CA PRO A 91 0.55 1.94 -27.87
C PRO A 91 1.03 3.37 -28.09
N ASN A 92 1.47 3.65 -29.32
CA ASN A 92 2.08 4.92 -29.69
C ASN A 92 1.06 6.06 -29.75
N ALA A 93 -0.24 5.74 -29.64
CA ALA A 93 -1.33 6.69 -29.69
C ALA A 93 -2.25 6.55 -28.47
N TRP A 94 -2.74 7.70 -28.00
CA TRP A 94 -3.65 7.82 -26.87
C TRP A 94 -4.88 6.90 -27.01
N GLU A 95 -5.44 6.79 -28.21
CA GLU A 95 -6.67 6.05 -28.49
C GLU A 95 -6.54 4.56 -28.15
N GLU A 96 -5.37 3.97 -28.41
CA GLU A 96 -5.11 2.56 -28.11
C GLU A 96 -4.88 2.35 -26.60
N ALA A 97 -4.10 3.25 -25.98
CA ALA A 97 -3.81 3.19 -24.55
C ALA A 97 -5.07 3.41 -23.70
N ALA A 98 -5.92 4.37 -24.08
CA ALA A 98 -7.09 4.82 -23.31
C ALA A 98 -7.99 3.67 -22.86
N SER A 99 -8.32 2.75 -23.78
CA SER A 99 -9.20 1.59 -23.48
C SER A 99 -8.56 0.54 -22.57
N ARG A 100 -7.22 0.50 -22.53
CA ARG A 100 -6.40 -0.44 -21.76
C ARG A 100 -5.92 0.12 -20.43
N LEU A 101 -6.15 1.41 -20.16
CA LEU A 101 -5.78 2.01 -18.89
C LEU A 101 -6.54 1.37 -17.74
N ARG A 102 -5.80 1.00 -16.69
CA ARG A 102 -6.35 0.44 -15.45
C ARG A 102 -5.76 1.17 -14.25
N PRO A 103 -6.59 1.67 -13.33
CA PRO A 103 -6.12 2.30 -12.12
C PRO A 103 -5.77 1.24 -11.08
N LEU A 104 -4.81 1.57 -10.21
CA LEU A 104 -4.30 0.72 -9.15
C LEU A 104 -4.18 1.52 -7.86
N VAL A 105 -4.59 0.90 -6.75
CA VAL A 105 -4.29 1.40 -5.40
C VAL A 105 -3.06 0.68 -4.87
N ARG A 106 -2.07 1.43 -4.38
CA ARG A 106 -0.80 0.90 -3.85
C ARG A 106 -0.39 1.62 -2.58
N GLN A 107 0.44 0.97 -1.77
CA GLN A 107 1.18 1.65 -0.71
C GLN A 107 2.18 2.61 -1.35
N ALA A 108 2.41 3.75 -0.70
CA ALA A 108 3.28 4.81 -1.24
C ALA A 108 4.73 4.77 -0.71
N GLY A 109 5.10 3.76 0.07
CA GLY A 109 6.34 3.76 0.85
C GLY A 109 7.61 3.62 0.02
N ASP A 110 7.49 3.17 -1.23
CA ASP A 110 8.60 2.96 -2.15
C ASP A 110 8.81 4.12 -3.15
N LEU A 111 7.96 5.16 -3.12
CA LEU A 111 8.03 6.28 -4.07
C LEU A 111 9.39 6.98 -4.10
N GLY A 112 10.02 7.16 -2.94
CA GLY A 112 11.35 7.78 -2.86
C GLY A 112 12.52 6.81 -3.04
N THR A 113 12.27 5.50 -3.18
CA THR A 113 13.31 4.52 -3.49
C THR A 113 13.98 4.85 -4.81
N ARG A 114 15.31 4.79 -4.85
CA ARG A 114 16.07 4.98 -6.07
C ARG A 114 16.37 3.66 -6.78
N MET A 115 16.09 3.61 -8.07
CA MET A 115 16.50 2.54 -8.99
C MET A 115 17.32 3.18 -10.10
N GLU A 116 18.53 2.68 -10.31
CA GLU A 116 19.48 3.22 -11.32
C GLU A 116 19.69 4.75 -11.20
N GLY A 117 19.66 5.26 -9.96
CA GLY A 117 19.85 6.69 -9.65
C GLY A 117 18.58 7.54 -9.70
N MET A 118 17.46 7.03 -10.20
CA MET A 118 16.20 7.77 -10.35
C MET A 118 15.16 7.33 -9.33
N ARG A 119 14.29 8.22 -8.83
CA ARG A 119 13.25 7.81 -7.87
C ARG A 119 12.13 7.09 -8.59
N VAL A 120 11.50 6.12 -7.92
CA VAL A 120 10.30 5.44 -8.43
C VAL A 120 9.18 6.46 -8.76
N ALA A 121 9.05 7.50 -7.94
CA ALA A 121 8.11 8.60 -8.15
C ALA A 121 8.32 9.35 -9.47
N ASP A 122 9.56 9.48 -9.94
CA ASP A 122 9.90 10.22 -11.16
C ASP A 122 9.45 9.45 -12.42
N HIS A 123 9.38 8.12 -12.32
CA HIS A 123 9.05 7.23 -13.44
C HIS A 123 7.65 6.64 -13.39
N THR A 124 6.84 7.08 -12.45
CA THR A 124 5.49 6.55 -12.25
C THR A 124 4.51 7.71 -12.30
N LEU A 125 3.44 7.60 -13.08
CA LEU A 125 2.32 8.50 -12.94
C LEU A 125 1.53 8.07 -11.70
N TRP A 126 1.48 8.93 -10.70
CA TRP A 126 0.78 8.66 -9.44
C TRP A 126 0.18 9.94 -8.87
N ARG A 127 -0.77 9.78 -7.94
CA ARG A 127 -1.25 10.85 -7.06
C ARG A 127 -1.59 10.33 -5.66
N PRO A 128 -1.50 11.16 -4.61
CA PRO A 128 -2.01 10.82 -3.29
C PRO A 128 -3.49 10.41 -3.34
N LEU A 129 -3.86 9.35 -2.62
CA LEU A 129 -5.24 8.87 -2.57
C LEU A 129 -5.83 8.94 -1.16
N LEU A 130 -5.17 8.27 -0.22
CA LEU A 130 -5.55 8.12 1.19
C LEU A 130 -4.27 8.10 2.01
N PRO A 131 -4.29 8.29 3.34
CA PRO A 131 -3.06 8.20 4.14
C PRO A 131 -2.27 6.91 3.83
N CYS A 132 -1.00 7.08 3.47
CA CYS A 132 -0.09 6.00 3.09
C CYS A 132 -0.39 5.26 1.76
N LEU A 133 -1.40 5.69 1.00
CA LEU A 133 -1.80 5.07 -0.26
C LEU A 133 -1.76 6.05 -1.44
N MET A 134 -1.39 5.52 -2.59
CA MET A 134 -1.40 6.24 -3.87
C MET A 134 -2.31 5.57 -4.88
N GLU A 135 -2.84 6.38 -5.79
CA GLU A 135 -3.40 5.92 -7.06
C GLU A 135 -2.29 5.97 -8.12
N THR A 136 -2.13 4.91 -8.91
CA THR A 136 -1.23 4.85 -10.07
C THR A 136 -1.91 4.10 -11.20
N LEU A 137 -1.36 4.17 -12.41
CA LEU A 137 -1.97 3.62 -13.61
C LEU A 137 -1.04 2.63 -14.32
N VAL A 138 -1.66 1.64 -14.95
CA VAL A 138 -1.01 0.76 -15.93
C VAL A 138 -1.78 0.74 -17.23
N VAL A 139 -1.06 0.51 -18.33
CA VAL A 139 -1.63 0.01 -19.57
C VAL A 139 -1.64 -1.52 -19.49
N ASP A 140 -2.82 -2.08 -19.56
CA ASP A 140 -3.07 -3.53 -19.50
C ASP A 140 -2.92 -4.14 -20.89
N HIS A 141 -1.85 -4.90 -21.10
CA HIS A 141 -1.58 -5.64 -22.32
C HIS A 141 -1.97 -7.11 -22.16
N PRO A 142 -2.22 -7.86 -23.24
CA PRO A 142 -2.68 -9.25 -23.15
C PRO A 142 -1.80 -10.18 -22.29
N THR A 143 -0.51 -9.86 -22.15
CA THR A 143 0.46 -10.68 -21.41
C THR A 143 1.28 -9.90 -20.39
N SER A 144 1.04 -8.59 -20.21
CA SER A 144 1.86 -7.75 -19.33
C SER A 144 1.13 -6.49 -18.88
N MET A 145 1.61 -5.87 -17.81
CA MET A 145 1.19 -4.53 -17.40
C MET A 145 2.36 -3.58 -17.56
N GLN A 146 2.13 -2.45 -18.20
CA GLN A 146 3.13 -1.38 -18.33
C GLN A 146 2.72 -0.20 -17.45
N ARG A 147 3.60 0.26 -16.55
CA ARG A 147 3.33 1.49 -15.78
C ARG A 147 3.24 2.69 -16.71
N VAL A 148 2.31 3.59 -16.41
CA VAL A 148 2.26 4.88 -17.10
C VAL A 148 3.34 5.78 -16.53
N HIS A 149 4.17 6.36 -17.40
CA HIS A 149 5.23 7.30 -17.06
C HIS A 149 4.79 8.75 -17.33
N PRO A 150 5.18 9.76 -16.53
CA PRO A 150 4.79 11.15 -16.77
C PRO A 150 5.11 11.67 -18.19
N ALA A 151 6.26 11.30 -18.76
CA ALA A 151 6.63 11.66 -20.14
C ALA A 151 5.66 11.13 -21.22
N GLN A 152 4.96 10.02 -20.98
CA GLN A 152 3.99 9.47 -21.95
C GLN A 152 2.78 10.39 -22.14
N LEU A 153 2.47 11.25 -21.16
CA LEU A 153 1.36 12.21 -21.28
C LEU A 153 1.64 13.22 -22.40
N ALA A 154 2.90 13.65 -22.54
CA ALA A 154 3.31 14.56 -23.61
C ALA A 154 3.23 13.87 -24.99
N GLU A 155 3.59 12.59 -25.07
CA GLU A 155 3.48 11.77 -26.29
C GLU A 155 2.01 11.56 -26.69
N TRP A 156 1.14 11.30 -25.72
CA TRP A 156 -0.30 11.14 -25.93
C TRP A 156 -1.05 12.47 -26.15
N GLY A 157 -0.43 13.61 -25.83
CA GLY A 157 -1.06 14.92 -25.92
C GLY A 157 -2.23 15.12 -24.95
N VAL A 158 -2.20 14.47 -23.78
CA VAL A 158 -3.26 14.52 -22.75
C VAL A 158 -2.69 14.88 -21.38
N ASP A 159 -3.49 15.51 -20.54
CA ASP A 159 -3.11 15.82 -19.15
C ASP A 159 -3.35 14.64 -18.20
N ALA A 160 -2.72 14.68 -17.03
CA ALA A 160 -2.80 13.61 -16.03
C ALA A 160 -4.25 13.34 -15.57
N GLU A 161 -5.06 14.39 -15.39
CA GLU A 161 -6.43 14.24 -14.92
C GLU A 161 -7.28 13.47 -15.93
N THR A 162 -7.12 13.74 -17.21
CA THR A 162 -7.76 13.00 -18.31
C THR A 162 -7.37 11.52 -18.28
N VAL A 163 -6.08 11.21 -18.06
CA VAL A 163 -5.60 9.82 -18.00
C VAL A 163 -6.20 9.08 -16.81
N PHE A 164 -6.20 9.68 -15.61
CA PHE A 164 -6.81 9.07 -14.42
C PHE A 164 -8.34 8.90 -14.58
N ALA A 165 -9.03 9.92 -15.07
CA ALA A 165 -10.47 9.87 -15.31
C ALA A 165 -10.83 8.76 -16.31
N THR A 166 -10.06 8.62 -17.39
CA THR A 166 -10.24 7.56 -18.39
C THR A 166 -10.01 6.18 -17.79
N ALA A 167 -8.95 6.00 -16.99
CA ALA A 167 -8.67 4.73 -16.32
C ALA A 167 -9.82 4.32 -15.38
N ARG A 168 -10.35 5.26 -14.59
CA ARG A 168 -11.50 5.01 -13.71
C ARG A 168 -12.77 4.69 -14.51
N ALA A 169 -13.01 5.41 -15.61
CA ALA A 169 -14.17 5.20 -16.48
C ALA A 169 -14.20 3.77 -17.07
N ASN A 170 -13.04 3.18 -17.35
CA ASN A 170 -12.93 1.79 -17.82
C ASN A 170 -13.47 0.76 -16.80
N LEU A 171 -13.60 1.12 -15.52
CA LEU A 171 -14.18 0.25 -14.48
C LEU A 171 -15.68 0.45 -14.27
N THR A 172 -16.32 1.41 -14.96
CA THR A 172 -17.74 1.78 -14.74
C THR A 172 -18.68 0.59 -14.90
N GLY A 173 -18.45 -0.26 -15.91
CA GLY A 173 -19.29 -1.45 -16.14
C GLY A 173 -19.26 -2.40 -14.95
N LEU A 174 -18.06 -2.74 -14.45
CA LEU A 174 -17.88 -3.58 -13.25
C LEU A 174 -18.48 -2.92 -12.00
N ALA A 175 -18.34 -1.61 -11.86
CA ALA A 175 -18.91 -0.85 -10.75
C ALA A 175 -20.44 -0.95 -10.73
N LEU A 176 -21.10 -0.69 -11.86
CA LEU A 176 -22.57 -0.79 -11.98
C LEU A 176 -23.05 -2.22 -11.73
N ASP A 177 -22.38 -3.22 -12.33
CA ASP A 177 -22.72 -4.64 -12.15
C ASP A 177 -22.60 -5.09 -10.70
N SER A 178 -21.51 -4.69 -10.02
CA SER A 178 -21.28 -5.08 -8.62
C SER A 178 -22.28 -4.42 -7.67
N VAL A 179 -22.60 -3.14 -7.87
CA VAL A 179 -23.68 -2.48 -7.13
C VAL A 179 -25.00 -3.17 -7.40
N ALA A 180 -25.34 -3.48 -8.66
CA ALA A 180 -26.59 -4.16 -9.01
C ALA A 180 -26.73 -5.55 -8.35
N ARG A 181 -25.62 -6.28 -8.21
CA ARG A 181 -25.58 -7.61 -7.57
C ARG A 181 -25.49 -7.56 -6.04
N TYR A 182 -25.13 -6.42 -5.45
CA TYR A 182 -25.08 -6.29 -4.00
C TYR A 182 -26.48 -6.46 -3.39
N ASP A 183 -26.57 -7.37 -2.43
CA ASP A 183 -27.75 -7.63 -1.61
C ASP A 183 -27.35 -7.51 -0.12
N PRO A 184 -27.84 -6.47 0.59
CA PRO A 184 -27.57 -6.28 2.02
C PRO A 184 -28.03 -7.44 2.91
N GLY A 185 -29.05 -8.20 2.49
CA GLY A 185 -29.56 -9.35 3.24
C GLY A 185 -28.78 -10.64 3.01
N ALA A 186 -27.95 -10.69 1.96
CA ALA A 186 -27.18 -11.87 1.60
C ALA A 186 -25.79 -11.86 2.25
N LYS A 187 -25.27 -13.05 2.58
CA LYS A 187 -23.87 -13.27 3.04
C LYS A 187 -23.46 -12.35 4.21
N GLY A 188 -24.40 -12.04 5.10
CA GLY A 188 -24.17 -11.15 6.23
C GLY A 188 -23.94 -9.68 5.83
N GLY A 189 -24.35 -9.25 4.63
CA GLY A 189 -24.19 -7.87 4.17
C GLY A 189 -22.84 -7.57 3.52
N LEU A 190 -22.05 -8.61 3.26
CA LEU A 190 -20.70 -8.55 2.69
C LEU A 190 -20.73 -8.66 1.15
N LEU A 191 -20.09 -7.72 0.48
CA LEU A 191 -19.67 -7.84 -0.91
C LEU A 191 -18.19 -8.16 -0.96
N HIS A 192 -17.83 -9.34 -1.46
CA HIS A 192 -16.45 -9.67 -1.81
C HIS A 192 -16.37 -9.93 -3.31
N ILE A 193 -15.54 -9.16 -4.00
CA ILE A 193 -15.25 -9.34 -5.42
C ILE A 193 -13.81 -9.87 -5.50
N PRO A 194 -13.64 -11.20 -5.61
CA PRO A 194 -12.32 -11.77 -5.79
C PRO A 194 -11.80 -11.41 -7.19
N ASP A 195 -10.49 -11.20 -7.30
CA ASP A 195 -9.82 -10.90 -8.57
C ASP A 195 -8.60 -11.80 -8.72
N THR A 196 -8.81 -13.10 -8.52
CA THR A 196 -7.71 -14.09 -8.37
C THR A 196 -6.82 -14.21 -9.60
N ASP A 197 -7.29 -13.80 -10.78
CA ASP A 197 -6.52 -13.74 -12.02
C ASP A 197 -5.99 -12.33 -12.34
N GLY A 198 -6.40 -11.31 -11.59
CA GLY A 198 -5.94 -9.92 -11.71
C GLY A 198 -6.55 -9.16 -12.89
N ASN A 199 -7.56 -9.71 -13.57
CA ASN A 199 -8.12 -9.14 -14.79
C ASN A 199 -9.27 -8.15 -14.52
N LEU A 200 -9.88 -8.19 -13.34
CA LEU A 200 -11.02 -7.34 -13.01
C LEU A 200 -10.60 -5.97 -12.50
N TYR A 201 -9.39 -5.85 -11.95
CA TYR A 201 -8.90 -4.67 -11.25
C TYR A 201 -9.84 -4.25 -10.12
N ALA A 202 -10.47 -5.23 -9.47
CA ALA A 202 -11.57 -4.96 -8.54
C ALA A 202 -11.12 -4.16 -7.30
N GLY A 203 -9.84 -4.25 -6.91
CA GLY A 203 -9.24 -3.44 -5.85
C GLY A 203 -9.25 -1.93 -6.11
N ALA A 204 -9.51 -1.51 -7.36
CA ALA A 204 -9.60 -0.12 -7.77
C ALA A 204 -11.05 0.40 -7.87
N LEU A 205 -12.06 -0.44 -7.64
CA LEU A 205 -13.47 -0.01 -7.59
C LEU A 205 -13.76 1.15 -6.63
N PRO A 206 -13.08 1.31 -5.48
CA PRO A 206 -13.28 2.49 -4.64
C PRO A 206 -12.99 3.82 -5.35
N LEU A 207 -12.19 3.81 -6.42
CA LEU A 207 -11.85 4.99 -7.22
C LEU A 207 -12.95 5.40 -8.21
N VAL A 208 -13.95 4.54 -8.43
CA VAL A 208 -15.06 4.81 -9.35
C VAL A 208 -16.13 5.62 -8.63
N ASP A 209 -16.38 6.82 -9.13
CA ASP A 209 -17.37 7.73 -8.56
C ASP A 209 -18.73 7.06 -8.44
N GLY A 210 -19.35 7.21 -7.27
CA GLY A 210 -20.67 6.66 -6.98
C GLY A 210 -20.71 5.16 -6.69
N TRP A 211 -19.64 4.39 -6.89
CA TRP A 211 -19.64 2.95 -6.61
C TRP A 211 -19.94 2.64 -5.13
N LEU A 212 -19.13 3.19 -4.22
CA LEU A 212 -19.31 2.97 -2.78
C LEU A 212 -20.60 3.60 -2.26
N ALA A 213 -21.01 4.74 -2.84
CA ALA A 213 -22.28 5.39 -2.52
C ALA A 213 -23.48 4.52 -2.94
N GLY A 214 -23.38 3.80 -4.05
CA GLY A 214 -24.39 2.85 -4.51
C GLY A 214 -24.55 1.66 -3.56
N ILE A 215 -23.44 1.14 -3.02
CA ILE A 215 -23.46 0.14 -1.94
C ILE A 215 -24.19 0.68 -0.71
N GLY A 216 -23.86 1.91 -0.28
CA GLY A 216 -24.51 2.56 0.86
C GLY A 216 -26.01 2.78 0.67
N HIS A 217 -26.42 3.26 -0.51
CA HIS A 217 -27.84 3.45 -0.85
C HIS A 217 -28.64 2.14 -0.78
N LYS A 218 -28.08 1.05 -1.32
CA LYS A 218 -28.73 -0.26 -1.23
C LYS A 218 -28.82 -0.77 0.20
N ALA A 219 -27.75 -0.60 0.97
CA ALA A 219 -27.71 -0.99 2.38
C ALA A 219 -28.63 -0.16 3.27
N GLY A 220 -28.93 1.09 2.90
CA GLY A 220 -29.58 2.05 3.79
C GLY A 220 -28.72 2.41 5.00
N ALA A 221 -27.39 2.23 4.90
CA ALA A 221 -26.43 2.42 5.98
C ALA A 221 -25.10 2.93 5.43
N ARG A 222 -24.23 3.45 6.31
CA ARG A 222 -22.92 3.97 5.90
C ARG A 222 -22.07 2.85 5.28
N PRO A 223 -21.61 2.99 4.03
CA PRO A 223 -20.82 1.95 3.39
C PRO A 223 -19.37 1.96 3.91
N ILE A 224 -18.77 0.78 3.94
CA ILE A 224 -17.37 0.56 4.36
C ILE A 224 -16.69 -0.29 3.29
N VAL A 225 -15.47 0.08 2.89
CA VAL A 225 -14.66 -0.66 1.93
C VAL A 225 -13.24 -0.90 2.44
N PHE A 226 -12.65 -2.02 2.01
CA PHE A 226 -11.29 -2.41 2.30
C PHE A 226 -10.59 -2.85 1.02
N VAL A 227 -9.37 -2.33 0.83
CA VAL A 227 -8.44 -2.74 -0.23
C VAL A 227 -7.29 -3.49 0.44
N ALA A 228 -7.59 -4.68 0.97
CA ALA A 228 -6.66 -5.47 1.78
C ALA A 228 -5.45 -5.98 0.98
N GLU A 229 -5.67 -6.32 -0.29
CA GLU A 229 -4.70 -6.93 -1.17
C GLU A 229 -4.74 -6.30 -2.56
N ASN A 230 -3.77 -6.62 -3.41
CA ASN A 230 -3.69 -6.09 -4.77
C ASN A 230 -4.73 -6.68 -5.73
N VAL A 231 -5.41 -7.76 -5.32
CA VAL A 231 -6.35 -8.55 -6.13
C VAL A 231 -7.69 -8.70 -5.41
N GLY A 232 -8.62 -7.80 -5.69
CA GLY A 232 -9.98 -7.86 -5.16
C GLY A 232 -10.33 -6.73 -4.21
N VAL A 233 -11.60 -6.68 -3.84
CA VAL A 233 -12.13 -5.68 -2.90
C VAL A 233 -13.17 -6.30 -1.98
N LEU A 234 -13.19 -5.83 -0.74
CA LEU A 234 -14.18 -6.17 0.26
C LEU A 234 -14.98 -4.92 0.61
N ALA A 235 -16.31 -4.98 0.51
CA ALA A 235 -17.20 -3.91 0.93
C ALA A 235 -18.36 -4.44 1.77
N GLY A 236 -18.95 -3.55 2.55
CA GLY A 236 -20.14 -3.81 3.36
C GLY A 236 -20.73 -2.49 3.85
N ALA A 237 -21.55 -2.56 4.89
CA ALA A 237 -22.10 -1.37 5.52
C ALA A 237 -22.19 -1.50 7.04
N GLU A 238 -22.28 -0.36 7.72
CA GLU A 238 -22.37 -0.22 9.17
C GLU A 238 -23.76 -0.61 9.70
N PHE A 239 -24.08 -1.90 9.71
CA PHE A 239 -25.36 -2.41 10.25
C PHE A 239 -25.38 -2.49 11.77
N SER A 240 -24.22 -2.73 12.41
CA SER A 240 -24.04 -2.76 13.87
C SER A 240 -22.54 -2.77 14.20
N GLU A 241 -22.17 -2.47 15.46
CA GLU A 241 -20.76 -2.50 15.88
C GLU A 241 -20.12 -3.89 15.69
N HIS A 242 -20.87 -4.97 15.95
CA HIS A 242 -20.44 -6.34 15.72
C HIS A 242 -20.21 -6.63 14.23
N HIS A 243 -21.05 -6.09 13.35
CA HIS A 243 -20.86 -6.25 11.92
C HIS A 243 -19.61 -5.51 11.43
N VAL A 244 -19.39 -4.28 11.90
CA VAL A 244 -18.16 -3.53 11.60
C VAL A 244 -16.92 -4.30 12.05
N LEU A 245 -16.92 -4.84 13.29
CA LEU A 245 -15.82 -5.66 13.79
C LEU A 245 -15.60 -6.91 12.91
N HIS A 246 -16.67 -7.57 12.46
CA HIS A 246 -16.57 -8.69 11.53
C HIS A 246 -15.94 -8.30 10.19
N LEU A 247 -16.32 -7.15 9.62
CA LEU A 247 -15.74 -6.63 8.38
C LEU A 247 -14.24 -6.34 8.54
N VAL A 248 -13.85 -5.65 9.62
CA VAL A 248 -12.45 -5.31 9.92
C VAL A 248 -11.61 -6.58 10.10
N ASN A 249 -12.09 -7.57 10.86
CA ASN A 249 -11.38 -8.83 11.04
C ASN A 249 -11.24 -9.62 9.72
N SER A 250 -12.30 -9.63 8.90
CA SER A 250 -12.28 -10.30 7.59
C SER A 250 -11.31 -9.63 6.61
N ALA A 251 -11.19 -8.31 6.65
CA ALA A 251 -10.20 -7.56 5.87
C ALA A 251 -8.79 -7.81 6.39
N ARG A 252 -8.61 -7.88 7.72
CA ARG A 252 -7.31 -8.15 8.34
C ARG A 252 -6.76 -9.52 7.95
N GLU A 253 -7.61 -10.55 7.98
CA GLU A 253 -7.23 -11.90 7.55
C GLU A 253 -6.75 -11.91 6.08
N ARG A 254 -7.43 -11.18 5.20
CA ARG A 254 -7.00 -11.04 3.79
C ARG A 254 -5.68 -10.32 3.68
N PHE A 255 -5.51 -9.20 4.38
CA PHE A 255 -4.26 -8.44 4.38
C PHE A 255 -3.07 -9.31 4.84
N ASP A 256 -3.22 -10.04 5.93
CA ASP A 256 -2.16 -10.88 6.50
C ASP A 256 -1.78 -12.06 5.59
N ASN A 257 -2.75 -12.60 4.85
CA ASN A 257 -2.56 -13.72 3.92
C ASN A 257 -2.21 -13.29 2.48
N ALA A 258 -2.31 -11.99 2.15
CA ALA A 258 -2.12 -11.48 0.81
C ALA A 258 -0.70 -11.76 0.29
N VAL A 259 -0.58 -12.08 -1.00
CA VAL A 259 0.74 -12.12 -1.68
C VAL A 259 1.34 -10.72 -1.67
N ARG A 260 0.55 -9.72 -2.10
CA ARG A 260 0.88 -8.29 -2.03
C ARG A 260 -0.24 -7.57 -1.26
N ALA A 261 0.06 -7.24 -0.02
CA ALA A 261 -0.85 -6.52 0.85
C ALA A 261 -0.90 -5.04 0.44
N VAL A 262 -2.07 -4.41 0.56
CA VAL A 262 -2.27 -2.99 0.22
C VAL A 262 -2.65 -2.21 1.46
N SER A 263 -3.84 -2.42 2.04
CA SER A 263 -4.28 -1.68 3.22
C SER A 263 -5.25 -2.47 4.10
N PRO A 264 -4.95 -2.64 5.41
CA PRO A 264 -5.89 -3.25 6.35
C PRO A 264 -6.96 -2.25 6.85
N VAL A 265 -6.82 -0.97 6.52
CA VAL A 265 -7.64 0.12 7.05
C VAL A 265 -9.02 0.15 6.37
N PRO A 266 -10.13 0.31 7.12
CA PRO A 266 -11.43 0.56 6.52
C PRO A 266 -11.55 1.99 5.97
N TYR A 267 -12.21 2.14 4.83
CA TYR A 267 -12.54 3.43 4.23
C TYR A 267 -14.04 3.58 4.03
N THR A 268 -14.50 4.82 3.96
CA THR A 268 -15.89 5.20 3.78
C THR A 268 -15.96 6.52 3.02
N LEU A 269 -17.16 7.07 2.83
CA LEU A 269 -17.36 8.37 2.21
C LEU A 269 -17.53 9.48 3.25
N ASP A 270 -16.99 10.65 2.97
CA ASP A 270 -17.31 11.89 3.68
C ASP A 270 -18.61 12.53 3.15
N GLY A 271 -18.99 13.70 3.69
CA GLY A 271 -20.19 14.43 3.28
C GLY A 271 -20.18 14.94 1.84
N THR A 272 -19.02 14.91 1.17
CA THR A 272 -18.86 15.30 -0.25
C THR A 272 -18.75 14.09 -1.18
N GLY A 273 -18.84 12.87 -0.63
CA GLY A 273 -18.70 11.63 -1.40
C GLY A 273 -17.26 11.23 -1.69
N ARG A 274 -16.26 11.81 -0.99
CA ARG A 274 -14.85 11.44 -1.13
C ARG A 274 -14.48 10.31 -0.19
N LEU A 275 -13.58 9.43 -0.64
CA LEU A 275 -13.02 8.39 0.21
C LEU A 275 -12.21 8.99 1.36
N VAL A 276 -12.50 8.53 2.57
CA VAL A 276 -11.79 8.89 3.81
C VAL A 276 -11.64 7.65 4.70
N PRO A 277 -10.64 7.61 5.60
CA PRO A 277 -10.57 6.57 6.64
C PRO A 277 -11.87 6.50 7.45
N TYR A 278 -12.41 5.30 7.62
CA TYR A 278 -13.58 5.07 8.45
C TYR A 278 -13.19 5.09 9.93
N ARG A 279 -13.79 6.00 10.69
CA ARG A 279 -13.52 6.22 12.11
C ARG A 279 -14.76 5.91 12.95
N VAL A 280 -14.51 5.38 14.15
CA VAL A 280 -15.51 5.10 15.18
C VAL A 280 -15.07 5.67 16.53
N PRO A 281 -16.00 5.95 17.46
CA PRO A 281 -15.68 6.35 18.83
C PRO A 281 -14.83 5.31 19.57
N ARG A 282 -14.05 5.73 20.58
CA ARG A 282 -13.17 4.85 21.36
C ARG A 282 -13.89 3.70 22.09
N ASN A 283 -15.16 3.88 22.41
CA ASN A 283 -15.99 2.87 23.08
C ASN A 283 -16.64 1.87 22.12
N HIS A 284 -16.48 2.05 20.80
CA HIS A 284 -17.04 1.15 19.78
C HIS A 284 -16.26 -0.18 19.72
N LEU A 285 -16.95 -1.30 19.53
CA LEU A 285 -16.33 -2.64 19.56
C LEU A 285 -15.16 -2.83 18.60
N ALA A 286 -15.20 -2.21 17.41
CA ALA A 286 -14.16 -2.31 16.38
C ALA A 286 -13.01 -1.29 16.52
N TRP A 287 -13.04 -0.40 17.52
CA TRP A 287 -12.09 0.71 17.60
C TRP A 287 -10.63 0.24 17.66
N LYS A 288 -10.34 -0.78 18.48
CA LYS A 288 -8.96 -1.29 18.67
C LYS A 288 -8.42 -1.94 17.39
N GLU A 289 -9.26 -2.65 16.65
CA GLU A 289 -8.90 -3.33 15.42
C GLU A 289 -8.65 -2.34 14.29
N ILE A 290 -9.48 -1.30 14.18
CA ILE A 290 -9.27 -0.19 13.24
C ILE A 290 -7.96 0.53 13.57
N ARG A 291 -7.75 0.83 14.85
CA ARG A 291 -6.52 1.47 15.34
C ARG A 291 -5.27 0.65 15.04
N SER A 292 -5.34 -0.68 15.21
CA SER A 292 -4.25 -1.59 14.84
C SER A 292 -4.00 -1.61 13.33
N ALA A 293 -5.05 -1.59 12.51
CA ALA A 293 -4.92 -1.51 11.07
C ALA A 293 -4.21 -0.22 10.62
N GLU A 294 -4.60 0.92 11.20
CA GLU A 294 -3.94 2.22 10.96
C GLU A 294 -2.47 2.15 11.37
N ALA A 295 -2.18 1.73 12.61
CA ALA A 295 -0.83 1.64 13.13
C ALA A 295 0.08 0.76 12.25
N LEU A 296 -0.42 -0.39 11.82
CA LEU A 296 0.31 -1.33 10.96
C LEU A 296 0.60 -0.74 9.57
N LEU A 297 -0.39 -0.11 8.93
CA LEU A 297 -0.20 0.51 7.62
C LEU A 297 0.84 1.64 7.71
N THR A 298 0.66 2.54 8.67
CA THR A 298 1.56 3.67 8.91
C THR A 298 2.98 3.18 9.20
N ALA A 299 3.16 2.19 10.06
CA ALA A 299 4.48 1.63 10.39
C ALA A 299 5.18 1.00 9.18
N ASN A 300 4.45 0.24 8.36
CA ASN A 300 5.00 -0.39 7.16
C ASN A 300 5.45 0.65 6.13
N VAL A 301 4.58 1.63 5.84
CA VAL A 301 4.82 2.61 4.77
C VAL A 301 5.89 3.62 5.16
N TYR A 302 5.82 4.20 6.36
CA TYR A 302 6.88 5.10 6.84
C TYR A 302 8.19 4.36 7.13
N GLY A 303 8.15 3.05 7.41
CA GLY A 303 9.34 2.21 7.52
C GLY A 303 10.09 2.11 6.20
N GLN A 304 9.38 1.78 5.11
CA GLN A 304 9.96 1.77 3.75
C GLN A 304 10.50 3.14 3.36
N GLN A 305 9.73 4.19 3.65
CA GLN A 305 10.14 5.56 3.36
C GLN A 305 11.40 5.97 4.16
N TYR A 306 11.45 5.61 5.45
CA TYR A 306 12.60 5.89 6.31
C TYR A 306 13.88 5.26 5.75
N ASP A 307 13.82 4.03 5.24
CA ASP A 307 14.99 3.34 4.71
C ASP A 307 15.62 4.10 3.53
N HIS A 308 14.82 4.63 2.60
CA HIS A 308 15.38 5.41 1.49
C HIS A 308 15.77 6.84 1.89
N LEU A 309 15.05 7.50 2.81
CA LEU A 309 15.43 8.84 3.30
C LEU A 309 16.76 8.79 4.04
N ARG A 310 16.99 7.72 4.80
CA ARG A 310 18.29 7.46 5.43
C ARG A 310 19.38 7.24 4.39
N ALA A 311 19.10 6.48 3.33
CA ALA A 311 20.05 6.28 2.24
C ALA A 311 20.37 7.60 1.50
N ASP A 312 19.37 8.44 1.26
CA ASP A 312 19.56 9.78 0.66
C ASP A 312 20.40 10.68 1.60
N LEU A 313 20.17 10.65 2.92
CA LEU A 313 20.99 11.36 3.91
C LEU A 313 22.46 10.87 3.91
N ASP A 314 22.67 9.55 3.96
CA ASP A 314 24.01 8.93 3.95
C ASP A 314 24.76 9.25 2.63
N ALA A 315 24.03 9.46 1.53
CA ALA A 315 24.56 9.86 0.24
C ALA A 315 24.73 11.40 0.07
N GLY A 316 24.34 12.20 1.07
CA GLY A 316 24.41 13.67 1.02
C GLY A 316 23.38 14.31 0.07
N LEU A 317 22.30 13.59 -0.26
CA LEU A 317 21.18 14.07 -1.07
C LEU A 317 20.06 14.71 -0.23
N LEU A 318 20.15 14.60 1.08
CA LEU A 318 19.26 15.17 2.08
C LEU A 318 20.09 15.68 3.25
N GLU A 319 19.67 16.77 3.89
CA GLU A 319 20.34 17.32 5.08
C GLU A 319 19.63 16.94 6.40
N ASP A 320 18.32 16.73 6.35
CA ASP A 320 17.50 16.47 7.54
C ASP A 320 17.47 14.99 7.94
N TYR A 321 17.34 14.75 9.24
CA TYR A 321 17.13 13.42 9.78
C TYR A 321 15.68 12.97 9.61
N ALA A 322 15.45 11.80 9.01
CA ALA A 322 14.12 11.20 9.05
C ALA A 322 13.84 10.62 10.45
N ALA A 323 12.79 11.07 11.14
CA ALA A 323 12.38 10.41 12.38
C ALA A 323 11.85 8.99 12.07
N LYS A 324 12.36 8.00 12.80
CA LYS A 324 11.91 6.61 12.66
C LYS A 324 10.62 6.41 13.43
N ILE A 325 9.63 5.82 12.76
CA ILE A 325 8.39 5.42 13.40
C ILE A 325 8.60 4.21 14.31
N MET A 326 8.00 4.25 15.49
CA MET A 326 7.89 3.15 16.44
C MET A 326 6.45 2.65 16.42
N HIS A 327 6.24 1.37 16.19
CA HIS A 327 4.97 0.69 16.37
C HIS A 327 5.03 -0.10 17.67
N PHE A 328 4.08 0.13 18.57
CA PHE A 328 4.05 -0.53 19.87
C PHE A 328 2.62 -0.89 20.25
N ARG A 329 2.52 -1.82 21.20
CA ARG A 329 1.26 -2.27 21.78
C ARG A 329 1.26 -1.95 23.27
N MET A 330 0.24 -1.22 23.71
CA MET A 330 0.01 -0.89 25.11
C MET A 330 -0.46 -2.11 25.91
N GLN A 331 -0.47 -1.99 27.24
CA GLN A 331 -0.89 -3.08 28.14
C GLN A 331 -2.34 -3.51 27.91
N ASP A 332 -3.21 -2.58 27.53
CA ASP A 332 -4.61 -2.84 27.21
C ASP A 332 -4.83 -3.41 25.79
N ARG A 333 -3.73 -3.79 25.12
CA ARG A 333 -3.64 -4.31 23.74
C ARG A 333 -3.93 -3.28 22.63
N THR A 334 -4.14 -2.02 22.97
CA THR A 334 -4.25 -0.96 21.96
C THR A 334 -2.90 -0.80 21.26
N GLU A 335 -2.91 -0.84 19.93
CA GLU A 335 -1.72 -0.56 19.14
C GLU A 335 -1.64 0.93 18.81
N SER A 336 -0.43 1.47 18.80
CA SER A 336 -0.21 2.88 18.50
C SER A 336 1.14 3.08 17.83
N THR A 337 1.34 4.27 17.27
CA THR A 337 2.59 4.65 16.61
C THR A 337 3.14 5.90 17.25
N SER A 338 4.47 6.01 17.31
CA SER A 338 5.11 7.23 17.75
C SER A 338 6.39 7.55 16.98
N ALA A 339 6.70 8.83 16.86
CA ALA A 339 7.98 9.31 16.35
C ALA A 339 8.60 10.32 17.35
N PRO A 340 9.92 10.29 17.55
CA PRO A 340 10.59 11.27 18.40
C PRO A 340 10.75 12.61 17.68
N TRP A 341 10.53 13.70 18.42
CA TRP A 341 10.96 15.05 18.08
C TRP A 341 11.98 15.51 19.13
N THR A 342 13.27 15.39 18.79
CA THR A 342 14.36 15.86 19.65
C THR A 342 14.61 17.34 19.40
N ASP A 343 14.67 18.13 20.46
CA ASP A 343 14.91 19.57 20.33
C ASP A 343 16.26 19.84 19.66
N THR A 344 16.34 20.90 18.85
CA THR A 344 17.52 21.38 18.10
C THR A 344 18.03 20.45 16.98
N VAL A 345 17.29 19.38 16.64
CA VAL A 345 17.68 18.45 15.57
C VAL A 345 16.76 18.63 14.36
N PRO A 346 17.27 19.11 13.20
CA PRO A 346 16.50 19.16 11.96
C PRO A 346 15.96 17.77 11.58
N THR A 347 14.65 17.63 11.64
CA THR A 347 13.96 16.34 11.60
C THR A 347 12.76 16.38 10.66
N LEU A 348 12.63 15.37 9.80
CA LEU A 348 11.42 15.09 9.02
C LEU A 348 10.51 14.15 9.82
N LEU A 349 9.52 14.72 10.51
CA LEU A 349 8.55 13.97 11.31
C LEU A 349 7.51 13.27 10.43
N PRO A 350 7.28 11.96 10.59
CA PRO A 350 6.15 11.29 9.95
C PRO A 350 4.85 11.57 10.70
N ARG A 351 3.71 11.56 9.99
CA ARG A 351 2.40 11.53 10.65
C ARG A 351 2.23 10.22 11.42
N THR A 352 2.06 10.31 12.73
CA THR A 352 1.88 9.17 13.64
C THR A 352 0.66 9.39 14.54
N HIS A 353 0.38 8.44 15.44
CA HIS A 353 -0.60 8.66 16.48
C HIS A 353 -0.10 9.63 17.56
N ASN A 354 1.19 9.54 17.91
CA ASN A 354 1.79 10.32 18.98
C ASN A 354 3.19 10.80 18.61
N VAL A 355 3.49 12.09 18.78
CA VAL A 355 4.87 12.58 18.72
C VAL A 355 5.43 12.63 20.15
N THR A 356 6.62 12.07 20.36
CA THR A 356 7.31 12.14 21.65
C THR A 356 8.30 13.28 21.62
N LEU A 357 7.99 14.40 22.30
CA LEU A 357 8.92 15.52 22.43
C LEU A 357 10.00 15.14 23.45
N THR A 358 11.26 15.30 23.06
CA THR A 358 12.43 14.93 23.86
C THR A 358 13.30 16.15 24.10
N ASP A 359 13.46 16.51 25.37
CA ASP A 359 14.39 17.53 25.83
C ASP A 359 15.81 16.95 25.84
N ILE A 360 16.72 17.58 25.11
CA ILE A 360 18.07 17.04 24.91
C ILE A 360 18.97 17.20 26.15
N GLU A 361 18.74 18.22 26.97
CA GLU A 361 19.56 18.52 28.15
C GLU A 361 19.21 17.60 29.34
N THR A 362 17.92 17.38 29.55
CA THR A 362 17.39 16.62 30.69
C THR A 362 17.09 15.16 30.33
N GLY A 363 16.91 14.86 29.04
CA GLY A 363 16.42 13.57 28.56
C GLY A 363 14.93 13.32 28.88
N ALA A 364 14.21 14.33 29.39
CA ALA A 364 12.80 14.22 29.68
C ALA A 364 12.00 14.07 28.38
N THR A 365 11.01 13.16 28.40
CA THR A 365 10.13 12.92 27.24
C THR A 365 8.68 12.95 27.65
N PHE A 366 7.81 13.44 26.76
CA PHE A 366 6.37 13.32 26.92
C PHE A 366 5.66 13.14 25.57
N PRO A 367 4.62 12.29 25.51
CA PRO A 367 3.86 12.06 24.29
C PRO A 367 2.81 13.15 24.06
N VAL A 368 2.60 13.49 22.80
CA VAL A 368 1.54 14.40 22.36
C VAL A 368 0.79 13.74 21.20
N PRO A 369 -0.54 13.58 21.28
CA PRO A 369 -1.34 13.11 20.17
C PRO A 369 -1.17 14.00 18.93
N TRP A 370 -1.16 13.41 17.73
CA TRP A 370 -0.92 14.17 16.51
C TRP A 370 -1.94 15.28 16.25
N ASP A 371 -3.22 15.02 16.54
CA ASP A 371 -4.29 16.01 16.40
C ASP A 371 -4.05 17.23 17.30
N VAL A 372 -3.62 17.01 18.54
CA VAL A 372 -3.23 18.09 19.46
C VAL A 372 -2.03 18.89 18.93
N LEU A 373 -1.07 18.21 18.30
CA LEU A 373 0.11 18.87 17.72
C LEU A 373 -0.27 19.71 16.49
N GLU A 374 -1.09 19.16 15.60
CA GLU A 374 -1.60 19.80 14.37
C GLU A 374 -2.51 21.01 14.70
N ASP A 375 -3.29 20.95 15.77
CA ASP A 375 -4.11 22.07 16.24
C ASP A 375 -3.28 23.19 16.90
N ALA A 376 -2.13 22.85 17.47
CA ALA A 376 -1.27 23.79 18.19
C ALA A 376 -0.23 24.48 17.30
N LEU A 377 0.14 23.86 16.17
CA LEU A 377 1.27 24.27 15.33
C LEU A 377 0.90 24.28 13.85
N ASP A 378 1.40 25.28 13.11
CA ASP A 378 1.33 25.31 11.64
C ASP A 378 2.41 24.39 11.03
N LEU A 379 2.20 23.08 11.14
CA LEU A 379 3.11 22.08 10.58
C LEU A 379 2.98 22.05 9.05
N LYS A 380 4.09 22.31 8.36
CA LYS A 380 4.16 22.27 6.89
C LYS A 380 4.76 20.96 6.42
N SER A 381 4.10 20.32 5.45
CA SER A 381 4.64 19.16 4.76
C SER A 381 5.85 19.56 3.92
N GLU A 382 6.90 18.75 3.98
CA GLU A 382 8.09 18.87 3.14
C GLU A 382 7.74 18.51 1.68
N GLU A 383 8.16 19.37 0.75
CA GLU A 383 7.84 19.19 -0.67
C GLU A 383 8.54 17.97 -1.26
N GLY A 384 7.87 17.28 -2.20
CA GLY A 384 8.46 16.14 -2.92
C GLY A 384 8.61 14.86 -2.10
N ILE A 385 8.02 14.79 -0.90
CA ILE A 385 8.02 13.60 -0.04
C ILE A 385 6.58 13.14 0.19
N TYR A 386 6.29 11.88 -0.14
CA TYR A 386 5.01 11.24 0.15
C TYR A 386 5.21 9.80 0.67
N PRO A 387 4.47 9.34 1.69
CA PRO A 387 3.56 10.11 2.56
C PRO A 387 4.23 11.29 3.25
N ASP A 388 3.45 12.33 3.54
CA ASP A 388 3.99 13.61 4.00
C ASP A 388 4.85 13.46 5.25
N ARG A 389 5.99 14.15 5.25
CA ARG A 389 6.75 14.42 6.46
C ARG A 389 6.77 15.91 6.73
N TYR A 390 6.90 16.27 8.00
CA TYR A 390 6.82 17.65 8.45
C TYR A 390 8.19 18.04 8.99
N ARG A 391 8.83 19.03 8.37
CA ARG A 391 10.13 19.51 8.79
C ARG A 391 10.01 20.29 10.10
N VAL A 392 10.77 19.88 11.10
CA VAL A 392 10.87 20.53 12.41
C VAL A 392 12.32 20.61 12.84
N GLU A 393 12.65 21.51 13.76
CA GLU A 393 14.00 21.62 14.32
C GLU A 393 13.93 21.96 15.81
N PHE A 394 13.33 23.10 16.14
CA PHE A 394 13.18 23.57 17.50
C PHE A 394 11.81 23.23 18.06
N HIS A 395 11.75 22.84 19.33
CA HIS A 395 10.48 22.76 20.04
C HIS A 395 9.76 24.12 20.02
N PRO A 396 8.42 24.11 20.12
CA PRO A 396 7.65 25.34 20.27
C PRO A 396 8.08 26.18 21.49
N ASP A 397 7.63 27.43 21.55
CA ASP A 397 7.89 28.28 22.71
C ASP A 397 7.32 27.69 24.02
N ALA A 398 7.75 28.26 25.15
CA ALA A 398 7.39 27.76 26.47
C ALA A 398 5.86 27.72 26.72
N GLU A 399 5.11 28.69 26.19
CA GLU A 399 3.65 28.76 26.37
C GLU A 399 2.97 27.60 25.64
N VAL A 400 3.36 27.36 24.39
CA VAL A 400 2.87 26.23 23.60
C VAL A 400 3.31 24.91 24.23
N MET A 401 4.56 24.81 24.70
CA MET A 401 5.07 23.60 25.35
C MET A 401 4.30 23.26 26.63
N ASP A 402 3.97 24.24 27.47
CA ASP A 402 3.18 24.02 28.68
C ASP A 402 1.75 23.58 28.34
N ARG A 403 1.16 24.16 27.28
CA ARG A 403 -0.13 23.70 26.76
C ARG A 403 -0.05 22.24 26.28
N LEU A 404 0.96 21.88 25.49
CA LEU A 404 1.16 20.51 25.00
C LEU A 404 1.35 19.52 26.16
N ARG A 405 2.12 19.87 27.19
CA ARG A 405 2.28 19.06 28.41
C ARG A 405 0.96 18.84 29.12
N SER A 406 0.11 19.86 29.25
CA SER A 406 -1.21 19.74 29.90
C SER A 406 -2.17 18.79 29.16
N LEU A 407 -1.96 18.60 27.86
CA LEU A 407 -2.75 17.73 26.99
C LEU A 407 -2.06 16.38 26.71
N SER A 408 -0.88 16.16 27.30
CA SER A 408 -0.06 14.98 27.09
C SER A 408 -0.80 13.71 27.47
N ARG A 409 -0.85 12.79 26.52
CA ARG A 409 -1.40 11.44 26.66
C ARG A 409 -0.91 10.61 25.49
N PHE A 410 -0.91 9.30 25.65
CA PHE A 410 -0.88 8.44 24.48
C PHE A 410 -2.29 8.31 23.91
N ASP A 411 -2.43 8.57 22.62
CA ASP A 411 -3.63 8.27 21.83
C ASP A 411 -3.72 6.78 21.49
#